data_AF-T0I050-F1
#
_entry.id   AF-T0I050-F1
#
_cell.length_a   1.000
_cell.length_b   1.000
_cell.length_c   1.000
_cell.angle_alpha   90.00
_cell.angle_beta   90.00
_cell.angle_gamma   90.00
#
_symmetry.space_group_name_H-M   'P 1'
#
loop_
_entity.id
_entity.type
_entity.pdbx_description
1 polymer ?
#
loop_
_entity_poly.entity_id
_entity_poly.type
_entity_poly.pdbx_seq_one_letter_code
_entity_poly.pdbx_strand_id
1 'polypeptide(L)'
;MRLIPPAEVTRANLVASNVPDVPPAAYAGGTTYADGDRASVVQGDGFTYKIYESLVGGNIGNPVTDGNFWLYLADTYAEWNVGTTYAVDHIVISTASDHAYQSLQAGNIGHSLTDQSWWLDLGPTNRFKMFDRASSSQTLNGESIDVTFDVTGRVNAVSVLNMTAATVQLIMSTAEDGEIYNETVSLVSSGGVTNWWEYFFLPVSRYGDWTFTDLPVNRNPTIRVIVTEPNGIAKVGTVAAGLSRDIGRLVYPSSIGIQDYSRKEADEFGAFTIVERGYANRGSYKTSVDERQVDAITNFLKPLRATPIVIVGVENYRSTWIFGFMKDWSWQFAGPNESYLMLELEGLV
;
A
#
# COMPACT_ATOMS: atom_id res chain seq x y z
N MET A 1 -5.45 -2.35 -22.05
CA MET A 1 -5.80 -1.66 -20.79
C MET A 1 -6.52 -2.68 -19.94
N ARG A 2 -6.10 -2.81 -18.67
CA ARG A 2 -6.62 -3.83 -17.77
C ARG A 2 -7.18 -3.17 -16.51
N LEU A 3 -8.30 -3.70 -16.04
CA LEU A 3 -8.88 -3.35 -14.75
C LEU A 3 -8.70 -4.54 -13.81
N ILE A 4 -8.25 -4.27 -12.59
CA ILE A 4 -8.02 -5.26 -11.55
C ILE A 4 -8.87 -4.85 -10.34
N PRO A 5 -10.07 -5.41 -10.19
CA PRO A 5 -10.84 -5.28 -8.96
C PRO A 5 -10.10 -6.01 -7.83
N PRO A 6 -9.67 -5.31 -6.77
CA PRO A 6 -8.99 -5.95 -5.66
C PRO A 6 -9.94 -6.89 -4.93
N ALA A 7 -9.45 -8.09 -4.62
CA ALA A 7 -10.04 -8.93 -3.61
C ALA A 7 -9.80 -8.30 -2.23
N GLU A 8 -10.75 -8.49 -1.32
CA GLU A 8 -10.63 -7.97 0.03
C GLU A 8 -9.61 -8.78 0.82
N VAL A 9 -8.64 -8.08 1.41
CA VAL A 9 -7.67 -8.64 2.35
C VAL A 9 -7.98 -8.06 3.72
N THR A 10 -8.28 -8.94 4.67
CA THR A 10 -8.63 -8.66 6.06
C THR A 10 -7.73 -9.49 6.98
N ARG A 11 -7.81 -9.29 8.30
CA ARG A 11 -7.10 -10.20 9.23
C ARG A 11 -7.46 -11.68 9.02
N ALA A 12 -8.69 -11.98 8.61
CA ALA A 12 -9.14 -13.38 8.48
C ALA A 12 -8.42 -14.15 7.38
N ASN A 13 -7.87 -13.48 6.37
CA ASN A 13 -7.12 -14.11 5.28
C ASN A 13 -5.65 -13.67 5.20
N LEU A 14 -5.17 -12.81 6.10
CA LEU A 14 -3.74 -12.57 6.27
C LEU A 14 -3.10 -13.74 7.05
N VAL A 15 -2.39 -14.60 6.32
CA VAL A 15 -1.76 -15.83 6.86
C VAL A 15 -0.48 -15.52 7.63
N ALA A 16 0.36 -14.63 7.10
CA ALA A 16 1.62 -14.24 7.74
C ALA A 16 2.01 -12.81 7.37
N SER A 17 2.71 -12.13 8.28
CA SER A 17 3.36 -10.86 8.02
C SER A 17 4.55 -10.67 8.95
N ASN A 18 5.68 -10.21 8.42
CA ASN A 18 6.83 -9.83 9.25
C ASN A 18 6.66 -8.44 9.90
N VAL A 19 5.71 -7.64 9.44
CA VAL A 19 5.43 -6.29 9.96
C VAL A 19 4.82 -6.39 11.35
N PRO A 20 5.40 -5.77 12.39
CA PRO A 20 4.84 -5.83 13.73
C PRO A 20 3.54 -5.02 13.85
N ASP A 21 2.59 -5.54 14.62
CA ASP A 21 1.28 -4.90 14.89
C ASP A 21 1.26 -4.35 16.31
N VAL A 22 1.57 -5.19 17.31
CA VAL A 22 1.59 -4.84 18.73
C VAL A 22 3.06 -4.76 19.20
N PRO A 23 3.41 -3.85 20.13
CA PRO A 23 4.77 -3.79 20.66
C PRO A 23 5.16 -5.10 21.36
N PRO A 24 6.35 -5.66 21.08
CA PRO A 24 6.92 -6.75 21.88
C PRO A 24 7.35 -6.25 23.27
N ALA A 25 7.94 -7.13 24.07
CA ALA A 25 8.50 -6.78 25.37
C ALA A 25 9.45 -5.58 25.28
N ALA A 26 9.44 -4.74 26.31
CA ALA A 26 10.31 -3.58 26.38
C ALA A 26 11.79 -4.02 26.38
N TYR A 27 12.64 -3.24 25.70
CA TYR A 27 14.09 -3.44 25.73
C TYR A 27 14.62 -3.41 27.18
N ALA A 28 15.44 -4.40 27.50
CA ALA A 28 16.08 -4.53 28.80
C ALA A 28 17.55 -4.95 28.60
N GLY A 29 18.49 -4.07 28.96
CA GLY A 29 19.92 -4.27 28.69
C GLY A 29 20.57 -5.46 29.41
N GLY A 30 19.92 -6.03 30.42
CA GLY A 30 20.36 -7.27 31.07
C GLY A 30 19.84 -8.56 30.41
N THR A 31 18.99 -8.45 29.40
CA THR A 31 18.41 -9.59 28.68
C THR A 31 19.33 -9.99 27.53
N THR A 32 19.44 -11.30 27.31
CA THR A 32 20.10 -11.87 26.14
C THR A 32 19.08 -12.07 25.03
N TYR A 33 19.29 -11.38 23.91
CA TYR A 33 18.46 -11.51 22.72
C TYR A 33 19.13 -12.47 21.72
N ALA A 34 18.35 -13.39 21.16
CA ALA A 34 18.73 -14.21 20.01
C ALA A 34 18.67 -13.39 18.72
N ASP A 35 19.21 -13.94 17.63
CA ASP A 35 19.04 -13.38 16.29
C ASP A 35 17.54 -13.41 15.91
N GLY A 36 17.02 -12.29 15.41
CA GLY A 36 15.58 -12.12 15.10
C GLY A 36 14.69 -11.81 16.31
N ASP A 37 15.19 -11.78 17.54
CA ASP A 37 14.39 -11.38 18.70
C ASP A 37 14.00 -9.90 18.62
N ARG A 38 12.77 -9.60 19.06
CA ARG A 38 12.21 -8.24 18.97
C ARG A 38 12.08 -7.58 20.34
N ALA A 39 12.37 -6.28 20.39
CA ALA A 39 12.21 -5.45 21.57
C ALA A 39 11.55 -4.11 21.22
N SER A 40 10.88 -3.49 22.19
CA SER A 40 10.22 -2.20 22.02
C SER A 40 10.80 -1.11 22.93
N VAL A 41 10.74 0.14 22.45
CA VAL A 41 11.09 1.33 23.24
C VAL A 41 9.98 2.36 23.14
N VAL A 42 9.35 2.67 24.27
CA VAL A 42 8.39 3.78 24.40
C VAL A 42 9.09 5.11 24.16
N GLN A 43 8.48 5.95 23.34
CA GLN A 43 8.97 7.29 23.03
C GLN A 43 8.52 8.32 24.08
N GLY A 44 9.03 9.54 23.98
CA GLY A 44 8.76 10.60 24.97
C GLY A 44 7.30 11.03 25.10
N ASP A 45 6.44 10.67 24.14
CA ASP A 45 4.99 10.87 24.19
C ASP A 45 4.27 9.88 25.14
N GLY A 46 4.95 8.80 25.53
CA GLY A 46 4.42 7.79 26.45
C GLY A 46 3.50 6.76 25.82
N PHE A 47 3.28 6.77 24.50
CA PHE A 47 2.37 5.83 23.82
C PHE A 47 2.85 5.36 22.45
N THR A 48 3.81 6.02 21.81
CA THR A 48 4.45 5.49 20.60
C THR A 48 5.56 4.52 20.98
N TYR A 49 5.57 3.34 20.36
CA TYR A 49 6.56 2.30 20.57
C TYR A 49 7.37 2.11 19.28
N LYS A 50 8.70 2.31 19.38
CA LYS A 50 9.62 1.89 18.32
C LYS A 50 9.98 0.43 18.50
N ILE A 51 9.88 -0.35 17.43
CA ILE A 51 10.19 -1.78 17.44
C ILE A 51 11.54 -2.01 16.76
N TYR A 52 12.35 -2.84 17.40
CA TYR A 52 13.66 -3.25 16.93
C TYR A 52 13.77 -4.76 16.88
N GLU A 53 14.56 -5.27 15.95
CA GLU A 53 14.92 -6.67 15.78
C GLU A 53 16.43 -6.84 15.99
N SER A 54 16.84 -7.83 16.78
CA SER A 54 18.25 -8.12 17.02
C SER A 54 18.87 -8.77 15.79
N LEU A 55 20.00 -8.24 15.33
CA LEU A 55 20.75 -8.71 14.16
C LEU A 55 21.80 -9.78 14.47
N VAL A 56 22.00 -10.07 15.77
CA VAL A 56 22.97 -11.06 16.23
C VAL A 56 22.41 -11.88 17.37
N GLY A 57 22.83 -13.15 17.44
CA GLY A 57 22.57 -14.01 18.58
C GLY A 57 23.46 -13.65 19.78
N GLY A 58 22.89 -13.64 20.98
CA GLY A 58 23.63 -13.30 22.20
C GLY A 58 23.79 -11.79 22.43
N ASN A 59 22.95 -10.98 21.80
CA ASN A 59 22.96 -9.53 21.95
C ASN A 59 22.55 -9.14 23.38
N ILE A 60 23.46 -8.56 24.15
CA ILE A 60 23.28 -8.18 25.56
C ILE A 60 23.89 -6.80 25.77
N GLY A 61 23.13 -5.88 26.39
CA GLY A 61 23.63 -4.56 26.78
C GLY A 61 23.85 -3.56 25.65
N ASN A 62 23.71 -3.94 24.38
CA ASN A 62 23.87 -3.02 23.26
C ASN A 62 22.62 -2.15 23.08
N PRO A 63 22.76 -0.81 22.99
CA PRO A 63 21.62 0.08 22.84
C PRO A 63 20.90 -0.16 21.50
N VAL A 64 19.58 -0.03 21.49
CA VAL A 64 18.74 -0.20 20.27
C VAL A 64 19.07 0.78 19.13
N THR A 65 19.86 1.81 19.41
CA THR A 65 20.35 2.78 18.42
C THR A 65 21.61 2.30 17.69
N ASP A 66 22.24 1.21 18.12
CA ASP A 66 23.40 0.64 17.44
C ASP A 66 22.95 -0.28 16.30
N GLY A 67 23.05 0.25 15.07
CA GLY A 67 22.64 -0.43 13.85
C GLY A 67 23.45 -1.69 13.50
N ASN A 68 24.55 -1.99 14.23
CA ASN A 68 25.25 -3.27 14.07
C ASN A 68 24.56 -4.42 14.82
N PHE A 69 23.73 -4.09 15.81
CA PHE A 69 23.08 -5.06 16.70
C PHE A 69 21.56 -5.04 16.56
N TRP A 70 20.99 -3.92 16.14
CA TRP A 70 19.55 -3.71 16.10
C TRP A 70 19.10 -3.10 14.78
N LEU A 71 18.10 -3.72 14.17
CA LEU A 71 17.36 -3.17 13.03
C LEU A 71 16.08 -2.52 13.53
N TYR A 72 15.86 -1.25 13.18
CA TYR A 72 14.56 -0.61 13.37
C TYR A 72 13.55 -1.19 12.38
N LEU A 73 12.40 -1.66 12.90
CA LEU A 73 11.32 -2.22 12.10
C LEU A 73 10.25 -1.18 11.79
N ALA A 74 9.51 -0.74 12.81
CA ALA A 74 8.38 0.17 12.63
C ALA A 74 7.99 0.84 13.96
N ASP A 75 7.11 1.83 13.85
CA ASP A 75 6.40 2.41 14.98
C ASP A 75 5.03 1.74 15.13
N THR A 76 4.60 1.56 16.39
CA THR A 76 3.24 1.11 16.72
C THR A 76 2.78 1.66 18.07
N TYR A 77 1.58 1.27 18.50
CA TYR A 77 0.95 1.64 19.76
C TYR A 77 0.52 0.41 20.55
N ALA A 78 0.25 0.60 21.84
CA ALA A 78 -0.26 -0.48 22.67
C ALA A 78 -1.72 -0.83 22.31
N GLU A 79 -2.10 -2.10 22.51
CA GLU A 79 -3.48 -2.55 22.39
C GLU A 79 -4.37 -1.83 23.42
N TRP A 80 -5.56 -1.42 22.98
CA TRP A 80 -6.56 -0.84 23.87
C TRP A 80 -6.92 -1.83 24.99
N ASN A 81 -6.94 -1.30 26.22
CA ASN A 81 -7.28 -2.05 27.41
C ASN A 81 -8.34 -1.29 28.20
N VAL A 82 -9.47 -1.96 28.41
CA VAL A 82 -10.64 -1.43 29.12
C VAL A 82 -10.34 -0.87 30.52
N GLY A 83 -9.33 -1.42 31.21
CA GLY A 83 -8.93 -1.01 32.56
C GLY A 83 -7.90 0.11 32.62
N THR A 84 -7.36 0.55 31.48
CA THR A 84 -6.34 1.59 31.41
C THR A 84 -7.00 2.97 31.27
N THR A 85 -6.46 3.96 31.99
CA THR A 85 -6.85 5.36 31.83
C THR A 85 -5.96 6.03 30.79
N TYR A 86 -6.58 6.59 29.76
CA TYR A 86 -5.89 7.29 28.69
C TYR A 86 -5.96 8.81 28.87
N ALA A 87 -4.85 9.48 28.57
CA ALA A 87 -4.79 10.93 28.46
C ALA A 87 -5.42 11.40 27.14
N VAL A 88 -5.62 12.70 26.99
CA VAL A 88 -5.92 13.29 25.66
C VAL A 88 -4.77 13.00 24.70
N ASP A 89 -5.09 12.80 23.43
CA ASP A 89 -4.17 12.50 22.33
C ASP A 89 -3.42 11.16 22.44
N HIS A 90 -3.67 10.37 23.49
CA HIS A 90 -3.09 9.03 23.60
C HIS A 90 -3.63 8.14 22.47
N ILE A 91 -2.72 7.51 21.72
CA ILE A 91 -3.07 6.60 20.63
C ILE A 91 -2.95 5.14 21.09
N VAL A 92 -3.98 4.37 20.80
CA VAL A 92 -4.04 2.91 21.01
C VAL A 92 -4.38 2.22 19.69
N ILE A 93 -4.14 0.92 19.60
CA ILE A 93 -4.64 0.09 18.49
C ILE A 93 -5.70 -0.89 18.97
N SER A 94 -6.47 -1.41 18.02
CA SER A 94 -7.24 -2.62 18.21
C SER A 94 -6.86 -3.67 17.19
N THR A 95 -6.34 -4.80 17.66
CA THR A 95 -6.17 -6.02 16.88
C THR A 95 -7.48 -6.76 16.58
N ALA A 96 -8.63 -6.20 16.98
CA ALA A 96 -9.93 -6.70 16.55
C ALA A 96 -10.43 -5.99 15.29
N SER A 97 -10.19 -4.68 15.18
CA SER A 97 -10.58 -3.86 14.02
C SER A 97 -9.43 -3.49 13.09
N ASP A 98 -8.18 -3.77 13.46
CA ASP A 98 -6.97 -3.41 12.71
C ASP A 98 -6.76 -1.90 12.61
N HIS A 99 -7.33 -1.13 13.52
CA HIS A 99 -7.32 0.33 13.46
C HIS A 99 -6.60 0.94 14.67
N ALA A 100 -6.08 2.15 14.47
CA ALA A 100 -5.54 3.01 15.51
C ALA A 100 -6.58 4.06 15.94
N TYR A 101 -6.62 4.37 17.22
CA TYR A 101 -7.59 5.30 17.80
C TYR A 101 -6.90 6.30 18.71
N GLN A 102 -7.24 7.58 18.55
CA GLN A 102 -6.77 8.68 19.41
C GLN A 102 -7.83 9.02 20.44
N SER A 103 -7.43 9.09 21.71
CA SER A 103 -8.31 9.55 22.79
C SER A 103 -8.57 11.05 22.68
N LEU A 104 -9.82 11.45 22.61
CA LEU A 104 -10.25 12.84 22.48
C LEU A 104 -10.30 13.60 23.81
N GLN A 105 -10.29 12.88 24.93
CA GLN A 105 -10.47 13.44 26.27
C GLN A 105 -9.53 12.78 27.27
N ALA A 106 -9.11 13.55 28.28
CA ALA A 106 -8.33 13.01 29.39
C ALA A 106 -9.22 12.21 30.35
N GLY A 107 -8.64 11.19 31.00
CA GLY A 107 -9.39 10.35 31.93
C GLY A 107 -10.27 9.30 31.24
N ASN A 108 -9.99 9.01 29.97
CA ASN A 108 -10.74 8.03 29.18
C ASN A 108 -10.45 6.62 29.69
N ILE A 109 -11.43 6.00 30.37
CA ILE A 109 -11.33 4.64 30.93
C ILE A 109 -12.64 3.90 30.65
N GLY A 110 -12.55 2.64 30.23
CA GLY A 110 -13.74 1.78 30.02
C GLY A 110 -14.62 2.13 28.82
N HIS A 111 -14.36 3.24 28.10
CA HIS A 111 -15.13 3.60 26.90
C HIS A 111 -14.74 2.75 25.70
N SER A 112 -15.74 2.20 25.02
CA SER A 112 -15.57 1.43 23.78
C SER A 112 -14.95 2.30 22.69
N LEU A 113 -14.06 1.71 21.88
CA LEU A 113 -13.46 2.34 20.69
C LEU A 113 -14.49 2.80 19.64
N THR A 114 -15.73 2.31 19.71
CA THR A 114 -16.84 2.76 18.84
C THR A 114 -17.49 4.06 19.31
N ASP A 115 -17.19 4.54 20.52
CA ASP A 115 -17.70 5.79 21.06
C ASP A 115 -16.91 6.98 20.50
N GLN A 116 -17.47 7.59 19.45
CA GLN A 116 -16.87 8.73 18.73
C GLN A 116 -16.74 10.00 19.58
N SER A 117 -17.34 10.06 20.76
CA SER A 117 -17.16 11.19 21.69
C SER A 117 -15.83 11.11 22.44
N TRP A 118 -15.27 9.90 22.53
CA TRP A 118 -14.06 9.60 23.29
C TRP A 118 -12.89 9.16 22.40
N TRP A 119 -13.19 8.55 21.25
CA TRP A 119 -12.19 8.00 20.35
C TRP A 119 -12.37 8.55 18.93
N LEU A 120 -11.26 9.03 18.37
CA LEU A 120 -11.14 9.31 16.94
C LEU A 120 -10.44 8.13 16.27
N ASP A 121 -11.09 7.53 15.27
CA ASP A 121 -10.47 6.52 14.42
C ASP A 121 -9.48 7.19 13.46
N LEU A 122 -8.21 6.79 13.54
CA LEU A 122 -7.11 7.27 12.70
C LEU A 122 -6.91 6.42 11.44
N GLY A 123 -7.66 5.31 11.31
CA GLY A 123 -7.53 4.35 10.23
C GLY A 123 -6.65 3.15 10.60
N PRO A 124 -6.18 2.38 9.59
CA PRO A 124 -5.57 1.09 9.79
C PRO A 124 -4.20 1.15 10.49
N THR A 125 -3.87 0.09 11.24
CA THR A 125 -2.54 -0.09 11.84
C THR A 125 -1.47 -0.20 10.76
N ASN A 126 -0.21 0.03 11.15
CA ASN A 126 0.91 0.02 10.22
C ASN A 126 0.92 -1.22 9.29
N ARG A 127 0.60 -2.41 9.80
CA ARG A 127 0.54 -3.65 9.03
C ARG A 127 -0.55 -3.65 7.95
N PHE A 128 -1.71 -3.04 8.23
CA PHE A 128 -2.89 -3.11 7.36
C PHE A 128 -3.06 -1.91 6.44
N LYS A 129 -2.22 -0.86 6.59
CA LYS A 129 -2.17 0.28 5.67
C LYS A 129 -2.05 -0.15 4.20
N MET A 130 -1.26 -1.19 3.89
CA MET A 130 -1.11 -1.67 2.51
C MET A 130 -2.36 -2.34 1.92
N PHE A 131 -3.37 -2.68 2.74
CA PHE A 131 -4.62 -3.29 2.28
C PHE A 131 -5.81 -2.34 2.39
N ASP A 132 -5.55 -1.07 2.74
CA ASP A 132 -6.59 -0.09 2.89
C ASP A 132 -7.11 0.41 1.53
N ARG A 133 -8.05 1.35 1.57
CA ARG A 133 -8.62 1.95 0.36
C ARG A 133 -7.94 3.26 -0.05
N ALA A 134 -6.78 3.59 0.55
CA ALA A 134 -6.10 4.87 0.37
C ALA A 134 -4.64 4.65 -0.04
N SER A 135 -4.27 5.05 -1.25
CA SER A 135 -2.89 4.81 -1.73
C SER A 135 -1.82 5.68 -1.05
N SER A 136 -2.23 6.70 -0.28
CA SER A 136 -1.29 7.61 0.40
C SER A 136 -0.75 7.04 1.71
N SER A 137 -1.50 6.16 2.37
CA SER A 137 -1.05 5.51 3.59
C SER A 137 -0.01 4.44 3.23
N GLN A 138 1.04 4.29 4.03
CA GLN A 138 2.10 3.33 3.75
C GLN A 138 2.36 2.43 4.96
N THR A 139 2.44 1.13 4.69
CA THR A 139 3.02 0.14 5.61
C THR A 139 4.54 0.31 5.58
N LEU A 140 5.13 0.35 6.77
CA LEU A 140 6.57 0.53 6.97
C LEU A 140 7.15 -0.71 7.65
N ASN A 141 8.27 -1.21 7.15
CA ASN A 141 9.09 -2.16 7.90
C ASN A 141 10.57 -2.03 7.55
N GLY A 142 11.45 -2.26 8.51
CA GLY A 142 12.90 -2.30 8.30
C GLY A 142 13.28 -3.40 7.32
N GLU A 143 14.09 -3.05 6.32
CA GLU A 143 14.68 -3.89 5.27
C GLU A 143 13.73 -4.67 4.35
N SER A 144 12.62 -5.21 4.83
CA SER A 144 11.70 -5.99 4.02
C SER A 144 10.27 -6.00 4.56
N ILE A 145 9.29 -6.06 3.67
CA ILE A 145 7.90 -6.38 3.98
C ILE A 145 7.61 -7.73 3.31
N ASP A 146 7.33 -8.74 4.11
CA ASP A 146 6.97 -10.10 3.67
C ASP A 146 5.59 -10.43 4.21
N VAL A 147 4.61 -10.51 3.31
CA VAL A 147 3.20 -10.69 3.64
C VAL A 147 2.63 -11.83 2.81
N THR A 148 1.91 -12.73 3.49
CA THR A 148 1.25 -13.87 2.86
C THR A 148 -0.24 -13.80 3.19
N PHE A 149 -1.10 -13.82 2.17
CA PHE A 149 -2.54 -13.76 2.34
C PHE A 149 -3.26 -14.70 1.37
N ASP A 150 -4.39 -15.24 1.81
CA ASP A 150 -5.26 -16.09 1.01
C ASP A 150 -6.30 -15.23 0.29
N VAL A 151 -6.44 -15.42 -1.02
CA VAL A 151 -7.46 -14.72 -1.78
C VAL A 151 -8.66 -15.63 -2.00
N THR A 152 -9.87 -15.15 -1.70
CA THR A 152 -11.09 -15.88 -2.07
C THR A 152 -11.48 -15.57 -3.52
N GLY A 153 -11.66 -16.62 -4.34
CA GLY A 153 -12.04 -16.48 -5.74
C GLY A 153 -10.89 -16.73 -6.70
N ARG A 154 -10.96 -16.15 -7.90
CA ARG A 154 -9.92 -16.32 -8.93
C ARG A 154 -9.01 -15.10 -8.95
N VAL A 155 -7.71 -15.30 -9.09
CA VAL A 155 -6.70 -14.24 -9.21
C VAL A 155 -5.79 -14.55 -10.38
N ASN A 156 -5.41 -13.52 -11.12
CA ASN A 156 -4.38 -13.60 -12.15
C ASN A 156 -3.52 -12.33 -12.25
N ALA A 157 -3.74 -11.35 -11.37
CA ALA A 157 -2.94 -10.15 -11.32
C ALA A 157 -2.77 -9.67 -9.88
N VAL A 158 -1.58 -9.16 -9.58
CA VAL A 158 -1.24 -8.56 -8.30
C VAL A 158 -0.51 -7.25 -8.56
N SER A 159 -1.03 -6.17 -8.01
CA SER A 159 -0.45 -4.83 -8.06
C SER A 159 0.10 -4.45 -6.70
N VAL A 160 1.32 -3.95 -6.68
CA VAL A 160 1.97 -3.34 -5.53
C VAL A 160 2.26 -1.89 -5.92
N LEU A 161 1.68 -0.94 -5.20
CA LEU A 161 1.67 0.48 -5.56
C LEU A 161 2.24 1.34 -4.43
N ASN A 162 2.74 2.52 -4.80
CA ASN A 162 3.37 3.49 -3.91
C ASN A 162 4.40 2.84 -2.97
N MET A 163 5.32 2.07 -3.55
CA MET A 163 6.35 1.33 -2.84
C MET A 163 7.70 2.03 -2.86
N THR A 164 8.51 1.81 -1.83
CA THR A 164 9.93 2.17 -1.80
C THR A 164 10.70 0.91 -1.50
N ALA A 165 11.34 0.35 -2.52
CA ALA A 165 12.08 -0.90 -2.45
C ALA A 165 13.11 -1.02 -3.57
N ALA A 166 14.07 -1.93 -3.41
CA ALA A 166 15.04 -2.30 -4.43
C ALA A 166 14.51 -3.44 -5.31
N THR A 167 13.82 -4.41 -4.70
CA THR A 167 13.21 -5.55 -5.40
C THR A 167 11.82 -5.85 -4.86
N VAL A 168 10.97 -6.38 -5.73
CA VAL A 168 9.69 -6.99 -5.37
C VAL A 168 9.65 -8.41 -5.90
N GLN A 169 9.26 -9.35 -5.05
CA GLN A 169 9.05 -10.75 -5.41
C GLN A 169 7.62 -11.13 -5.12
N LEU A 170 7.02 -11.86 -6.07
CA LEU A 170 5.68 -12.39 -5.95
C LEU A 170 5.74 -13.91 -6.06
N ILE A 171 5.20 -14.59 -5.06
CA ILE A 171 5.03 -16.04 -5.04
C ILE A 171 3.54 -16.34 -4.95
N MET A 172 3.05 -17.20 -5.84
CA MET A 172 1.69 -17.73 -5.77
C MET A 172 1.75 -19.23 -5.54
N SER A 173 0.97 -19.71 -4.60
CA SER A 173 0.81 -21.13 -4.31
C SER A 173 -0.66 -21.55 -4.18
N THR A 174 -0.92 -22.84 -4.34
CA THR A 174 -2.22 -23.47 -4.06
C THR A 174 -2.04 -24.63 -3.10
N ALA A 175 -3.11 -25.03 -2.40
CA ALA A 175 -3.08 -26.18 -1.51
C ALA A 175 -2.80 -27.51 -2.24
N GLU A 176 -3.12 -27.58 -3.54
CA GLU A 176 -3.03 -28.80 -4.35
C GLU A 176 -1.65 -28.95 -5.01
N ASP A 177 -1.12 -27.87 -5.61
CA ASP A 177 0.08 -27.92 -6.46
C ASP A 177 1.32 -27.28 -5.81
N GLY A 178 1.19 -26.64 -4.64
CA GLY A 178 2.28 -25.90 -4.02
C GLY A 178 2.60 -24.62 -4.77
N GLU A 179 3.88 -24.27 -4.92
CA GLU A 179 4.33 -23.06 -5.63
C GLU A 179 4.12 -23.19 -7.14
N ILE A 180 3.32 -22.29 -7.70
CA ILE A 180 2.94 -22.29 -9.12
C ILE A 180 3.47 -21.07 -9.88
N TYR A 181 3.91 -20.03 -9.17
CA TYR A 181 4.51 -18.85 -9.76
C TYR A 181 5.47 -18.21 -8.76
N ASN A 182 6.62 -17.76 -9.25
CA ASN A 182 7.65 -17.09 -8.47
C ASN A 182 8.45 -16.19 -9.39
N GLU A 183 8.24 -14.88 -9.26
CA GLU A 183 8.97 -13.89 -10.04
C GLU A 183 9.54 -12.82 -9.12
N THR A 184 10.82 -12.52 -9.33
CA THR A 184 11.54 -11.43 -8.66
C THR A 184 11.89 -10.35 -9.67
N VAL A 185 11.49 -9.12 -9.38
CA VAL A 185 11.71 -7.96 -10.23
C VAL A 185 12.60 -6.94 -9.52
N SER A 186 13.61 -6.45 -10.24
CA SER A 186 14.38 -5.28 -9.82
C SER A 186 13.63 -4.01 -10.15
N LEU A 187 13.49 -3.12 -9.16
CA LEU A 187 12.81 -1.84 -9.31
C LEU A 187 13.74 -0.73 -9.79
N VAL A 188 15.01 -1.03 -10.08
CA VAL A 188 15.95 -0.07 -10.63
C VAL A 188 15.45 0.41 -12.00
N SER A 189 15.13 1.70 -12.10
CA SER A 189 14.69 2.32 -13.35
C SER A 189 15.89 2.68 -14.21
N SER A 190 15.91 2.18 -15.44
CA SER A 190 16.78 2.68 -16.50
C SER A 190 16.15 3.85 -17.28
N GLY A 191 14.88 4.18 -17.00
CA GLY A 191 14.15 5.27 -17.63
C GLY A 191 14.73 6.62 -17.23
N GLY A 192 15.29 7.35 -18.20
CA GLY A 192 15.92 8.65 -18.00
C GLY A 192 17.43 8.65 -18.20
N VAL A 193 18.06 7.48 -18.39
CA VAL A 193 19.48 7.39 -18.73
C VAL A 193 19.64 7.24 -20.24
N THR A 194 19.96 8.34 -20.91
CA THR A 194 20.07 8.41 -22.38
C THR A 194 21.52 8.51 -22.88
N ASN A 195 22.47 8.80 -21.99
CA ASN A 195 23.89 8.89 -22.33
C ASN A 195 24.79 8.38 -21.20
N TRP A 196 26.07 8.18 -21.53
CA TRP A 196 27.08 7.67 -20.60
C TRP A 196 27.27 8.55 -19.36
N TRP A 197 27.12 9.88 -19.49
CA TRP A 197 27.25 10.79 -18.35
C TRP A 197 26.09 10.59 -17.37
N GLU A 198 24.85 10.53 -17.86
CA GLU A 198 23.67 10.29 -17.03
C GLU A 198 23.74 8.95 -16.29
N TYR A 199 24.30 7.91 -16.92
CA TYR A 199 24.50 6.61 -16.30
C TYR A 199 25.43 6.66 -15.08
N PHE A 200 26.51 7.47 -15.15
CA PHE A 200 27.49 7.56 -14.08
C PHE A 200 27.15 8.58 -12.99
N PHE A 201 26.37 9.61 -13.32
CA PHE A 201 26.20 10.77 -12.44
C PHE A 201 24.76 11.04 -11.97
N LEU A 202 23.73 10.44 -12.59
CA LEU A 202 22.37 10.56 -12.05
C LEU A 202 22.15 9.61 -10.86
N PRO A 203 21.35 10.04 -9.86
CA PRO A 203 20.93 9.14 -8.81
C PRO A 203 20.09 8.00 -9.41
N VAL A 204 20.25 6.79 -8.83
CA VAL A 204 19.46 5.62 -9.23
C VAL A 204 18.00 5.89 -8.91
N SER A 205 17.18 6.12 -9.94
CA SER A 205 15.73 6.19 -9.80
C SER A 205 15.17 4.78 -9.66
N ARG A 206 14.12 4.63 -8.84
CA ARG A 206 13.41 3.36 -8.71
C ARG A 206 11.96 3.50 -9.12
N TYR A 207 11.38 2.41 -9.60
CA TYR A 207 9.94 2.33 -9.85
C TYR A 207 9.22 2.20 -8.50
N GLY A 208 8.24 3.08 -8.28
CA GLY A 208 7.36 3.01 -7.10
C GLY A 208 6.16 2.09 -7.27
N ASP A 209 5.85 1.66 -8.49
CA ASP A 209 4.68 0.84 -8.79
C ASP A 209 5.07 -0.37 -9.64
N TRP A 210 4.59 -1.56 -9.26
CA TRP A 210 4.75 -2.80 -10.02
C TRP A 210 3.44 -3.59 -10.07
N THR A 211 3.09 -4.13 -11.24
CA THR A 211 1.92 -5.00 -11.40
C THR A 211 2.30 -6.25 -12.18
N PHE A 212 2.09 -7.40 -11.56
CA PHE A 212 2.19 -8.72 -12.18
C PHE A 212 0.85 -9.07 -12.81
N THR A 213 0.84 -9.51 -14.06
CA THR A 213 -0.41 -9.76 -14.82
C THR A 213 -0.43 -11.10 -15.56
N ASP A 214 0.65 -11.86 -15.41
CA ASP A 214 0.96 -13.11 -16.08
C ASP A 214 0.79 -14.33 -15.15
N LEU A 215 0.14 -14.14 -14.00
CA LEU A 215 -0.13 -15.22 -13.08
C LEU A 215 -1.12 -16.23 -13.71
N PRO A 216 -0.84 -17.55 -13.59
CA PRO A 216 -1.81 -18.58 -13.92
C PRO A 216 -3.13 -18.40 -13.14
N VAL A 217 -4.26 -18.41 -13.85
CA VAL A 217 -5.59 -18.22 -13.23
C VAL A 217 -5.94 -19.41 -12.34
N ASN A 218 -5.83 -19.24 -11.03
CA ASN A 218 -6.18 -20.27 -10.06
C ASN A 218 -7.28 -19.81 -9.10
N ARG A 219 -7.99 -20.78 -8.52
CA ARG A 219 -9.03 -20.53 -7.52
C ARG A 219 -8.43 -20.68 -6.12
N ASN A 220 -8.75 -19.72 -5.26
CA ASN A 220 -8.30 -19.63 -3.88
C ASN A 220 -6.77 -19.75 -3.70
N PRO A 221 -5.96 -18.98 -4.45
CA PRO A 221 -4.52 -19.04 -4.27
C PRO A 221 -4.07 -18.32 -2.99
N THR A 222 -2.96 -18.80 -2.43
CA THR A 222 -2.19 -18.08 -1.42
C THR A 222 -1.15 -17.21 -2.14
N ILE A 223 -1.15 -15.92 -1.83
CA ILE A 223 -0.24 -14.94 -2.43
C ILE A 223 0.75 -14.49 -1.37
N ARG A 224 2.04 -14.59 -1.67
CA ARG A 224 3.12 -14.04 -0.86
C ARG A 224 3.83 -12.93 -1.63
N VAL A 225 3.86 -11.75 -1.05
CA VAL A 225 4.52 -10.56 -1.60
C VAL A 225 5.70 -10.23 -0.69
N ILE A 226 6.89 -10.18 -1.28
CA ILE A 226 8.14 -9.84 -0.58
C ILE A 226 8.71 -8.59 -1.23
N VAL A 227 8.75 -7.51 -0.48
CA VAL A 227 9.28 -6.21 -0.90
C VAL A 227 10.55 -5.96 -0.09
N THR A 228 11.69 -5.80 -0.76
CA THR A 228 13.00 -5.72 -0.08
C THR A 228 13.70 -4.40 -0.39
N GLU A 229 14.13 -3.71 0.66
CA GLU A 229 14.91 -2.48 0.66
C GLU A 229 16.17 -2.65 1.55
N PRO A 230 17.26 -3.20 1.02
CA PRO A 230 18.46 -3.44 1.82
C PRO A 230 18.99 -2.15 2.45
N ASN A 231 19.29 -2.17 3.76
CA ASN A 231 19.77 -1.01 4.54
C ASN A 231 18.81 0.20 4.56
N GLY A 232 17.52 -0.01 4.31
CA GLY A 232 16.52 1.05 4.36
C GLY A 232 15.21 0.57 4.99
N ILE A 233 14.18 1.40 4.86
CA ILE A 233 12.82 1.06 5.31
C ILE A 233 12.02 0.74 4.05
N ALA A 234 11.58 -0.51 3.94
CA ALA A 234 10.64 -0.92 2.92
C ALA A 234 9.30 -0.24 3.19
N LYS A 235 8.73 0.36 2.14
CA LYS A 235 7.41 1.02 2.21
C LYS A 235 6.50 0.45 1.15
N VAL A 236 5.23 0.21 1.49
CA VAL A 236 4.21 -0.22 0.53
C VAL A 236 2.91 0.51 0.82
N GLY A 237 2.35 1.16 -0.20
CA GLY A 237 1.09 1.89 -0.07
C GLY A 237 -0.14 1.02 -0.33
N THR A 238 -0.15 0.23 -1.40
CA THR A 238 -1.29 -0.65 -1.69
C THR A 238 -0.86 -1.96 -2.32
N VAL A 239 -1.36 -3.07 -1.80
CA VAL A 239 -1.28 -4.41 -2.41
C VAL A 239 -2.68 -4.83 -2.81
N ALA A 240 -2.90 -5.01 -4.11
CA ALA A 240 -4.18 -5.36 -4.68
C ALA A 240 -4.03 -6.62 -5.54
N ALA A 241 -4.63 -7.73 -5.11
CA ALA A 241 -4.70 -8.97 -5.87
C ALA A 241 -6.11 -9.15 -6.42
N GLY A 242 -6.26 -9.53 -7.69
CA GLY A 242 -7.57 -9.69 -8.30
C GLY A 242 -7.58 -10.44 -9.63
N LEU A 243 -8.78 -10.63 -10.15
CA LEU A 243 -8.98 -11.11 -11.51
C LEU A 243 -8.96 -9.90 -12.45
N SER A 244 -7.85 -9.73 -13.16
CA SER A 244 -7.72 -8.73 -14.21
C SER A 244 -8.70 -8.99 -15.36
N ARG A 245 -9.26 -7.91 -15.88
CA ARG A 245 -10.08 -7.92 -17.09
C ARG A 245 -9.52 -6.94 -18.10
N ASP A 246 -9.25 -7.44 -19.30
CA ASP A 246 -8.90 -6.60 -20.44
C ASP A 246 -10.14 -5.88 -20.95
N ILE A 247 -10.02 -4.56 -21.12
CA ILE A 247 -11.10 -3.68 -21.58
C ILE A 247 -10.73 -2.98 -22.89
N GLY A 248 -9.75 -3.49 -23.63
CA GLY A 248 -9.36 -3.02 -24.95
C GLY A 248 -8.05 -2.25 -24.98
N ARG A 249 -7.74 -1.66 -26.14
CA ARG A 249 -6.45 -1.00 -26.39
C ARG A 249 -6.58 0.51 -26.22
N LEU A 250 -5.66 1.09 -25.45
CA LEU A 250 -5.59 2.53 -25.24
C LEU A 250 -5.17 3.24 -26.55
N VAL A 251 -5.88 4.31 -26.89
CA VAL A 251 -5.74 5.09 -28.14
C VAL A 251 -5.54 6.56 -27.79
N TYR A 252 -4.96 7.29 -28.74
CA TYR A 252 -4.82 8.73 -28.62
C TYR A 252 -6.14 9.45 -28.95
N PRO A 253 -6.46 10.58 -28.30
CA PRO A 253 -5.71 11.19 -27.19
C PRO A 253 -6.03 10.51 -25.85
N SER A 254 -5.00 10.34 -25.02
CA SER A 254 -5.10 9.90 -23.63
C SER A 254 -4.16 10.76 -22.79
N SER A 255 -4.56 11.14 -21.59
CA SER A 255 -3.79 12.05 -20.72
C SER A 255 -3.71 11.54 -19.29
N ILE A 256 -2.62 11.93 -18.63
CA ILE A 256 -2.36 11.69 -17.22
C ILE A 256 -2.04 13.03 -16.57
N GLY A 257 -2.36 13.16 -15.28
CA GLY A 257 -2.07 14.35 -14.50
C GLY A 257 -2.23 14.10 -13.01
N ILE A 258 -2.14 15.16 -12.23
CA ILE A 258 -2.40 15.15 -10.80
C ILE A 258 -3.48 16.18 -10.47
N GLN A 259 -4.22 15.90 -9.41
CA GLN A 259 -5.09 16.85 -8.74
C GLN A 259 -4.48 17.15 -7.38
N ASP A 260 -3.92 18.35 -7.26
CA ASP A 260 -3.27 18.85 -6.04
C ASP A 260 -4.33 19.48 -5.11
N TYR A 261 -4.40 19.02 -3.86
CA TYR A 261 -5.31 19.56 -2.83
C TYR A 261 -4.66 20.66 -1.97
N SER A 262 -3.43 21.07 -2.28
CA SER A 262 -2.69 22.08 -1.55
C SER A 262 -3.36 23.45 -1.61
N ARG A 263 -3.32 24.18 -0.49
CA ARG A 263 -3.84 25.56 -0.40
C ARG A 263 -2.69 26.52 -0.64
N LYS A 264 -2.84 27.39 -1.64
CA LYS A 264 -1.85 28.43 -1.98
C LYS A 264 -2.55 29.78 -1.79
N GLU A 265 -2.21 30.46 -0.70
CA GLU A 265 -2.85 31.72 -0.33
C GLU A 265 -1.86 32.86 -0.33
N ALA A 266 -2.13 33.92 -1.09
CA ALA A 266 -1.36 35.15 -1.04
C ALA A 266 -1.89 36.04 0.08
N ASP A 267 -1.00 36.59 0.90
CA ASP A 267 -1.34 37.64 1.84
C ASP A 267 -1.55 38.99 1.13
N GLU A 268 -1.97 40.01 1.88
CA GLU A 268 -2.25 41.36 1.38
C GLU A 268 -0.97 42.09 0.86
N PHE A 269 0.21 41.53 1.13
CA PHE A 269 1.52 42.03 0.70
C PHE A 269 2.14 41.21 -0.45
N GLY A 270 1.45 40.17 -0.95
CA GLY A 270 1.87 39.34 -2.07
C GLY A 270 2.77 38.14 -1.70
N ALA A 271 2.94 37.82 -0.42
CA ALA A 271 3.65 36.61 0.01
C ALA A 271 2.69 35.42 0.07
N PHE A 272 3.09 34.30 -0.53
CA PHE A 272 2.27 33.08 -0.55
C PHE A 272 2.56 32.21 0.68
N THR A 273 1.52 31.91 1.45
CA THR A 273 1.51 30.78 2.38
C THR A 273 1.03 29.56 1.63
N ILE A 274 1.94 28.58 1.46
CA ILE A 274 1.64 27.31 0.80
C ILE A 274 1.49 26.26 1.90
N VAL A 275 0.28 25.70 2.01
CA VAL A 275 0.02 24.52 2.83
C VAL A 275 -0.09 23.34 1.88
N GLU A 276 1.00 22.58 1.77
CA GLU A 276 1.05 21.36 0.97
C GLU A 276 0.10 20.32 1.55
N ARG A 277 -0.71 19.70 0.69
CA ARG A 277 -1.61 18.59 1.03
C ARG A 277 -1.36 17.43 0.05
N GLY A 278 -2.03 16.31 0.29
CA GLY A 278 -1.99 15.17 -0.63
C GLY A 278 -2.44 15.53 -2.05
N TYR A 279 -2.09 14.68 -3.01
CA TYR A 279 -2.48 14.81 -4.41
C TYR A 279 -3.02 13.49 -4.93
N ALA A 280 -4.02 13.54 -5.82
CA ALA A 280 -4.58 12.36 -6.48
C ALA A 280 -4.06 12.25 -7.91
N ASN A 281 -3.62 11.07 -8.35
CA ASN A 281 -3.34 10.84 -9.76
C ASN A 281 -4.64 10.82 -10.58
N ARG A 282 -4.68 11.52 -11.70
CA ARG A 282 -5.85 11.58 -12.61
C ARG A 282 -5.48 11.02 -13.97
N GLY A 283 -6.36 10.18 -14.52
CA GLY A 283 -6.21 9.63 -15.86
C GLY A 283 -7.47 9.88 -16.69
N SER A 284 -7.30 10.32 -17.93
CA SER A 284 -8.36 10.35 -18.93
C SER A 284 -7.93 9.48 -20.11
N TYR A 285 -8.58 8.31 -20.25
CA TYR A 285 -8.21 7.30 -21.23
C TYR A 285 -9.29 7.12 -22.29
N LYS A 286 -8.87 7.11 -23.55
CA LYS A 286 -9.69 6.68 -24.68
C LYS A 286 -9.27 5.28 -25.07
N THR A 287 -10.19 4.31 -24.99
CA THR A 287 -9.89 2.89 -25.24
C THR A 287 -10.76 2.38 -26.38
N SER A 288 -10.13 1.75 -27.38
CA SER A 288 -10.82 1.08 -28.49
C SER A 288 -11.22 -0.33 -28.05
N VAL A 289 -12.49 -0.67 -28.29
CA VAL A 289 -13.11 -1.93 -27.86
C VAL A 289 -13.85 -2.55 -29.03
N ASP A 290 -13.82 -3.88 -29.14
CA ASP A 290 -14.64 -4.61 -30.11
C ASP A 290 -16.12 -4.44 -29.74
N GLU A 291 -16.96 -4.16 -30.75
CA GLU A 291 -18.40 -3.95 -30.59
C GLU A 291 -19.10 -5.11 -29.84
N ARG A 292 -18.65 -6.35 -30.04
CA ARG A 292 -19.20 -7.54 -29.37
C ARG A 292 -18.98 -7.53 -27.86
N GLN A 293 -18.02 -6.75 -27.38
CA GLN A 293 -17.65 -6.68 -25.97
C GLN A 293 -18.28 -5.49 -25.24
N VAL A 294 -18.92 -4.55 -25.96
CA VAL A 294 -19.48 -3.31 -25.39
C VAL A 294 -20.48 -3.60 -24.27
N ASP A 295 -21.46 -4.48 -24.51
CA ASP A 295 -22.46 -4.84 -23.50
C ASP A 295 -21.84 -5.60 -22.32
N ALA A 296 -20.90 -6.52 -22.61
CA ALA A 296 -20.23 -7.30 -21.60
C ALA A 296 -19.35 -6.43 -20.68
N ILE A 297 -18.66 -5.43 -21.23
CA ILE A 297 -17.85 -4.46 -20.48
C ILE A 297 -18.76 -3.51 -19.71
N THR A 298 -19.84 -3.01 -20.32
CA THR A 298 -20.83 -2.17 -19.64
C THR A 298 -21.40 -2.83 -18.38
N ASN A 299 -21.78 -4.10 -18.47
CA ASN A 299 -22.29 -4.86 -17.32
C ASN A 299 -21.23 -5.13 -16.25
N PHE A 300 -19.95 -5.13 -16.62
CA PHE A 300 -18.82 -5.26 -15.70
C PHE A 300 -18.46 -3.94 -15.01
N LEU A 301 -18.53 -2.81 -15.70
CA LEU A 301 -18.19 -1.50 -15.13
C LEU A 301 -19.26 -0.98 -14.16
N LYS A 302 -20.55 -1.25 -14.43
CA LYS A 302 -21.67 -0.81 -13.59
C LYS A 302 -21.52 -1.12 -12.09
N PRO A 303 -21.19 -2.36 -11.66
CA PRO A 303 -21.01 -2.65 -10.23
C PRO A 303 -19.76 -1.99 -9.63
N LEU A 304 -18.75 -1.64 -10.43
CA LEU A 304 -17.47 -1.10 -9.98
C LEU A 304 -17.49 0.43 -9.75
N ARG A 305 -18.63 1.11 -9.90
CA ARG A 305 -18.76 2.58 -9.83
C ARG A 305 -18.28 3.23 -8.53
N ALA A 306 -18.27 2.47 -7.43
CA ALA A 306 -17.90 2.96 -6.10
C ALA A 306 -16.87 2.06 -5.41
N THR A 307 -16.18 1.22 -6.20
CA THR A 307 -15.16 0.29 -5.71
C THR A 307 -13.80 0.77 -6.20
N PRO A 308 -12.81 0.95 -5.31
CA PRO A 308 -11.43 1.19 -5.71
C PRO A 308 -10.94 0.02 -6.59
N ILE A 309 -10.38 0.33 -7.75
CA ILE A 309 -9.79 -0.65 -8.65
C ILE A 309 -8.40 -0.21 -9.06
N VAL A 310 -7.51 -1.18 -9.32
CA VAL A 310 -6.24 -0.87 -9.98
C VAL A 310 -6.46 -0.87 -11.48
N ILE A 311 -5.99 0.19 -12.12
CA ILE A 311 -6.14 0.39 -13.55
C ILE A 311 -4.77 0.44 -14.16
N VAL A 312 -4.54 -0.44 -15.12
CA VAL A 312 -3.28 -0.52 -15.87
C VAL A 312 -3.57 -0.04 -17.29
N GLY A 313 -3.27 1.23 -17.56
CA GLY A 313 -3.45 1.83 -18.89
C GLY A 313 -2.57 1.16 -19.94
N VAL A 314 -1.27 1.40 -19.84
CA VAL A 314 -0.21 0.80 -20.67
C VAL A 314 0.83 0.18 -19.75
N GLU A 315 1.19 -1.07 -19.99
CA GLU A 315 2.14 -1.81 -19.13
C GLU A 315 3.53 -1.15 -19.08
N ASN A 316 3.96 -0.53 -20.18
CA ASN A 316 5.25 0.16 -20.22
C ASN A 316 5.24 1.52 -19.51
N TYR A 317 4.07 2.15 -19.34
CA TYR A 317 3.93 3.47 -18.75
C TYR A 317 3.29 3.37 -17.36
N ARG A 318 4.12 3.20 -16.34
CA ARG A 318 3.69 3.07 -14.94
C ARG A 318 2.93 4.29 -14.42
N SER A 319 3.18 5.47 -14.98
CA SER A 319 2.39 6.68 -14.71
C SER A 319 0.93 6.59 -15.17
N THR A 320 0.57 5.58 -15.97
CA THR A 320 -0.82 5.26 -16.32
C THR A 320 -1.48 4.29 -15.35
N TRP A 321 -0.75 3.86 -14.31
CA TRP A 321 -1.27 2.95 -13.32
C TRP A 321 -1.84 3.74 -12.16
N ILE A 322 -3.14 3.58 -11.93
CA ILE A 322 -3.87 4.37 -10.94
C ILE A 322 -4.68 3.41 -10.09
N PHE A 323 -4.53 3.54 -8.77
CA PHE A 323 -5.47 2.97 -7.81
C PHE A 323 -6.47 4.05 -7.41
N GLY A 324 -7.73 3.79 -7.71
CA GLY A 324 -8.75 4.80 -7.53
C GLY A 324 -10.12 4.32 -8.00
N PHE A 325 -11.04 5.26 -8.15
CA PHE A 325 -12.38 4.97 -8.66
C PHE A 325 -12.58 5.57 -10.04
N MET A 326 -13.53 5.00 -10.77
CA MET A 326 -13.98 5.56 -12.04
C MET A 326 -14.94 6.71 -11.75
N LYS A 327 -14.54 7.92 -12.10
CA LYS A 327 -15.36 9.12 -11.91
C LYS A 327 -16.53 9.14 -12.88
N ASP A 328 -16.23 8.87 -14.15
CA ASP A 328 -17.22 8.80 -15.22
C ASP A 328 -16.73 7.87 -16.34
N TRP A 329 -17.68 7.30 -17.08
CA TRP A 329 -17.39 6.52 -18.28
C TRP A 329 -18.49 6.65 -19.32
N SER A 330 -18.10 6.74 -20.60
CA SER A 330 -19.05 6.87 -21.70
C SER A 330 -18.58 6.15 -22.96
N TRP A 331 -19.55 5.69 -23.76
CA TRP A 331 -19.30 5.10 -25.07
C TRP A 331 -19.43 6.14 -26.17
N GLN A 332 -18.45 6.19 -27.07
CA GLN A 332 -18.51 6.92 -28.32
C GLN A 332 -18.47 5.91 -29.48
N PHE A 333 -19.55 5.87 -30.25
CA PHE A 333 -19.63 5.08 -31.47
C PHE A 333 -19.30 6.00 -32.65
N ALA A 334 -18.04 5.95 -33.13
CA ALA A 334 -17.56 6.87 -34.15
C ALA A 334 -17.85 6.39 -35.59
N GLY A 335 -18.12 5.09 -35.75
CA GLY A 335 -18.40 4.45 -37.03
C GLY A 335 -18.75 2.97 -36.87
N PRO A 336 -19.04 2.27 -37.97
CA PRO A 336 -19.29 0.82 -37.96
C PRO A 336 -18.07 0.06 -37.42
N ASN A 337 -18.25 -0.78 -36.39
CA ASN A 337 -17.18 -1.47 -35.66
C ASN A 337 -16.17 -0.55 -34.92
N GLU A 338 -16.44 0.74 -34.79
CA GLU A 338 -15.57 1.69 -34.07
C GLU A 338 -16.24 2.14 -32.78
N SER A 339 -16.06 1.34 -31.72
CA SER A 339 -16.51 1.66 -30.37
C SER A 339 -15.34 2.14 -29.52
N TYR A 340 -15.48 3.34 -28.95
CA TYR A 340 -14.50 3.92 -28.03
C TYR A 340 -15.12 4.08 -26.63
N LEU A 341 -14.42 3.59 -25.62
CA LEU A 341 -14.72 3.83 -24.22
C LEU A 341 -13.88 5.01 -23.72
N MET A 342 -14.54 6.05 -23.22
CA MET A 342 -13.88 7.16 -22.51
C MET A 342 -13.97 6.88 -21.02
N LEU A 343 -12.83 6.86 -20.33
CA LEU A 343 -12.73 6.63 -18.89
C LEU A 343 -12.05 7.82 -18.22
N GLU A 344 -12.74 8.41 -17.23
CA GLU A 344 -12.15 9.37 -16.32
C GLU A 344 -11.91 8.73 -14.95
N LEU A 345 -10.68 8.84 -14.46
CA LEU A 345 -10.20 8.17 -13.28
C LEU A 345 -9.63 9.17 -12.29
N GLU A 346 -9.89 8.91 -11.01
CA GLU A 346 -9.40 9.71 -9.91
C GLU A 346 -8.79 8.77 -8.86
N GLY A 347 -7.51 8.99 -8.57
CA GLY A 347 -6.76 8.25 -7.56
C GLY A 347 -7.28 8.53 -6.15
N LEU A 348 -7.16 7.55 -5.28
CA LEU A 348 -7.53 7.69 -3.87
C LEU A 348 -6.33 8.11 -3.03
N VAL A 349 -6.49 9.23 -2.34
CA VAL A 349 -5.51 9.82 -1.42
C VAL A 349 -5.96 9.55 -0.01
#